data_AF-A0A450WM90-F1
#
_entry.id   AF-A0A450WM90-F1
#
_cell.length_a   1.000
_cell.length_b   1.000
_cell.length_c   1.000
_cell.angle_alpha   90.00
_cell.angle_beta   90.00
_cell.angle_gamma   90.00
#
_symmetry.space_group_name_H-M   'P 1'
#
loop_
_entity.id
_entity.type
_entity.pdbx_description
1 polymer ?
#
loop_
_entity_poly.entity_id
_entity_poly.type
_entity_poly.pdbx_seq_one_letter_code
_entity_poly.pdbx_strand_id
1 'polypeptide(L)'
;MHEITTFASVRDDCVEAIISGHGGIGVPIPPALRELDHERFRYDGTDIVDIRSHAGPFFIDPNSMKHIVRHDPAWQPLRCAWDDVLIRDDKTGAFFVEKEERPSAFHVFRDGRWVLDRHKILVDKIKAIKEECTRRSLQGGYFAGGDWHYSDEQNRVRLLGIFASVQTGDFLSDIPWETMDGSIKHLSADDVREMFNAAFLQEKGINDSAKKHIDALRKSKHPESYDWSVGWPRTFQDEVDELNENLNRKIQQAI
;
A
#
# COMPACT_ATOMS: atom_id res chain seq x y z
N MET A 1 4.31 -14.36 -9.74
CA MET A 1 4.95 -15.68 -9.92
C MET A 1 4.62 -16.16 -11.32
N HIS A 2 5.54 -15.97 -12.27
CA HIS A 2 5.50 -16.66 -13.55
C HIS A 2 6.69 -17.61 -13.53
N GLU A 3 6.44 -18.90 -13.42
CA GLU A 3 7.44 -19.92 -13.70
C GLU A 3 7.85 -19.77 -15.16
N ILE A 4 9.09 -19.32 -15.38
CA ILE A 4 9.70 -19.30 -16.69
C ILE A 4 10.33 -20.68 -16.88
N THR A 5 9.59 -21.62 -17.44
CA THR A 5 10.12 -22.93 -17.79
C THR A 5 10.80 -22.85 -19.16
N THR A 6 12.13 -22.81 -19.16
CA THR A 6 12.96 -22.80 -20.39
C THR A 6 13.59 -24.18 -20.55
N PHE A 7 13.10 -24.98 -21.50
CA PHE A 7 13.61 -26.34 -21.73
C PHE A 7 14.47 -26.43 -22.99
N ALA A 8 15.61 -27.10 -22.86
CA ALA A 8 16.29 -27.75 -23.97
C ALA A 8 15.99 -29.26 -23.90
N SER A 9 15.53 -29.86 -24.99
CA SER A 9 15.41 -31.33 -25.08
C SER A 9 16.66 -31.90 -25.73
N VAL A 10 17.16 -32.99 -25.17
CA VAL A 10 18.39 -33.67 -25.61
C VAL A 10 18.03 -35.09 -26.05
N ARG A 11 18.61 -35.52 -27.17
CA ARG A 11 18.62 -36.91 -27.60
C ARG A 11 20.06 -37.33 -27.84
N ASP A 12 20.45 -38.46 -27.25
CA ASP A 12 21.84 -38.94 -27.23
C ASP A 12 22.79 -37.90 -26.63
N ASP A 13 23.71 -37.33 -27.43
CA ASP A 13 24.68 -36.30 -27.02
C ASP A 13 24.48 -34.96 -27.74
N CYS A 14 23.31 -34.74 -28.35
CA CYS A 14 22.99 -33.56 -29.15
C CYS A 14 21.69 -32.88 -28.71
N VAL A 15 21.62 -31.55 -28.87
CA VAL A 15 20.40 -30.77 -28.59
C VAL A 15 19.38 -30.96 -29.70
N GLU A 16 18.19 -31.45 -29.35
CA GLU A 16 17.08 -31.76 -30.29
C GLU A 16 16.13 -30.56 -30.47
N ALA A 17 15.90 -29.75 -29.42
CA ALA A 17 15.13 -28.51 -29.50
C ALA A 17 15.48 -27.55 -28.35
N ILE A 18 15.33 -26.24 -28.59
CA ILE A 18 15.44 -25.18 -27.58
C ILE A 18 14.21 -24.29 -27.70
N ILE A 19 13.40 -24.15 -26.63
CA ILE A 19 12.13 -23.39 -26.69
C ILE A 19 12.36 -21.87 -26.73
N SER A 20 13.51 -21.37 -26.28
CA SER A 20 13.89 -19.95 -26.43
C SER A 20 15.19 -19.81 -27.22
N GLY A 21 15.09 -19.83 -28.55
CA GLY A 21 16.19 -19.48 -29.43
C GLY A 21 16.22 -20.33 -30.70
N HIS A 22 16.19 -19.66 -31.84
CA HIS A 22 16.71 -20.25 -33.07
C HIS A 22 18.22 -20.43 -32.89
N GLY A 23 18.77 -21.65 -32.88
CA GLY A 23 20.22 -21.75 -33.07
C GLY A 23 20.98 -23.03 -32.71
N GLY A 24 20.46 -23.99 -31.95
CA GLY A 24 21.30 -25.12 -31.47
C GLY A 24 20.97 -26.51 -32.00
N ILE A 25 20.00 -26.66 -32.90
CA ILE A 25 19.52 -28.00 -33.30
C ILE A 25 20.66 -28.76 -34.00
N GLY A 26 21.04 -29.92 -33.44
CA GLY A 26 22.13 -30.74 -33.95
C GLY A 26 23.54 -30.29 -33.54
N VAL A 27 23.67 -29.31 -32.65
CA VAL A 27 24.97 -28.94 -32.06
C VAL A 27 25.31 -29.94 -30.94
N PRO A 28 26.49 -30.58 -30.99
CA PRO A 28 26.92 -31.52 -29.94
C PRO A 28 27.07 -30.82 -28.59
N ILE A 29 26.74 -31.53 -27.50
CA ILE A 29 26.95 -31.03 -26.14
C ILE A 29 28.43 -31.24 -25.77
N PRO A 30 29.19 -30.15 -25.46
CA PRO A 30 30.57 -30.26 -25.05
C PRO A 30 30.73 -31.21 -23.86
N PRO A 31 31.77 -32.07 -23.82
CA PRO A 31 31.95 -33.02 -22.72
C PRO A 31 31.89 -32.40 -21.33
N ALA A 32 32.40 -31.17 -21.18
CA ALA A 32 32.38 -30.44 -19.91
C ALA A 32 30.97 -30.05 -19.41
N LEU A 33 29.96 -30.07 -20.28
CA LEU A 33 28.59 -29.66 -19.97
C LEU A 33 27.63 -30.84 -19.78
N ARG A 34 28.01 -32.06 -20.17
CA ARG A 34 27.13 -33.26 -20.17
C ARG A 34 26.58 -33.64 -18.79
N GLU A 35 27.30 -33.28 -17.73
CA GLU A 35 26.91 -33.53 -16.34
C GLU A 35 26.07 -32.41 -15.73
N LEU A 36 25.83 -31.32 -16.47
CA LEU A 36 25.01 -30.20 -16.01
C LEU A 36 23.55 -30.39 -16.41
N ASP A 37 22.68 -29.74 -15.64
CA ASP A 37 21.26 -29.65 -15.98
C ASP A 37 21.08 -28.94 -17.34
N HIS A 38 20.28 -29.55 -18.21
CA HIS A 38 19.98 -29.06 -19.55
C HIS A 38 19.32 -27.68 -19.53
N GLU A 39 18.65 -27.30 -18.44
CA GLU A 39 18.10 -25.94 -18.25
C GLU A 39 19.18 -24.85 -18.30
N ARG A 40 20.45 -25.22 -18.10
CA ARG A 40 21.60 -24.31 -18.17
C ARG A 40 22.16 -24.14 -19.56
N PHE A 41 21.77 -24.98 -20.52
CA PHE A 41 22.35 -24.95 -21.86
C PHE A 41 21.77 -23.80 -22.67
N ARG A 42 22.65 -23.01 -23.27
CA ARG A 42 22.27 -22.00 -24.25
C ARG A 42 23.21 -22.04 -25.43
N TYR A 43 22.71 -21.62 -26.57
CA TYR A 43 23.51 -21.45 -27.77
C TYR A 43 24.01 -20.01 -27.86
N ASP A 44 25.31 -19.82 -28.06
CA ASP A 44 25.94 -18.50 -28.16
C ASP A 44 26.14 -18.00 -29.59
N GLY A 45 25.67 -18.75 -30.58
CA GLY A 45 25.93 -18.50 -32.00
C GLY A 45 27.02 -19.39 -32.61
N THR A 46 27.77 -20.11 -31.77
CA THR A 46 28.83 -21.03 -32.19
C THR A 46 28.67 -22.41 -31.54
N ASP A 47 28.59 -22.45 -30.21
CA ASP A 47 28.56 -23.69 -29.42
C ASP A 47 27.47 -23.64 -28.33
N ILE A 48 27.23 -24.79 -27.68
CA ILE A 48 26.44 -24.85 -26.44
C ILE A 48 27.33 -24.41 -25.27
N VAL A 49 26.85 -23.44 -24.50
CA VAL A 49 27.52 -22.89 -23.33
C VAL A 49 26.66 -23.07 -22.07
N ASP A 50 27.31 -23.11 -20.91
CA ASP A 50 26.63 -23.00 -19.62
C ASP A 50 26.27 -21.53 -19.35
N ILE A 51 24.97 -21.27 -19.24
CA ILE A 51 24.43 -19.93 -19.08
C ILE A 51 24.90 -19.22 -17.81
N ARG A 52 25.22 -19.98 -16.75
CA ARG A 52 25.72 -19.40 -15.49
C ARG A 52 27.18 -18.99 -15.56
N SER A 53 27.92 -19.51 -16.54
CA SER A 53 29.33 -19.20 -16.78
C SER A 53 29.54 -18.20 -17.93
N HIS A 54 28.45 -17.68 -18.52
CA HIS A 54 28.53 -16.71 -19.61
C HIS A 54 29.14 -15.38 -19.15
N ALA A 55 30.25 -14.98 -19.80
CA ALA A 55 30.99 -13.75 -19.46
C ALA A 55 30.61 -12.53 -20.32
N GLY A 56 29.83 -12.75 -21.39
CA GLY A 56 29.38 -11.70 -22.30
C GLY A 56 28.21 -10.87 -21.75
N PRO A 57 27.83 -9.77 -22.42
CA PRO A 57 26.55 -9.13 -22.13
C PRO A 57 25.40 -10.09 -22.47
N PHE A 58 24.28 -9.90 -21.78
CA PHE A 58 22.98 -10.37 -22.22
C PHE A 58 22.30 -9.26 -23.03
N PHE A 59 21.47 -9.65 -23.98
CA PHE A 59 20.60 -8.75 -24.73
C PHE A 59 19.17 -8.90 -24.20
N ILE A 60 18.63 -7.83 -23.63
CA ILE A 60 17.33 -7.83 -22.97
C ILE A 60 16.27 -7.37 -23.96
N ASP A 61 15.25 -8.21 -24.15
CA ASP A 61 14.12 -7.90 -25.01
C ASP A 61 13.04 -7.06 -24.28
N PRO A 62 12.01 -6.54 -24.98
CA PRO A 62 10.96 -5.74 -24.36
C PRO A 62 10.14 -6.46 -23.28
N ASN A 63 10.17 -7.80 -23.26
CA ASN A 63 9.49 -8.64 -22.27
C ASN A 63 10.41 -9.00 -21.08
N SER A 64 11.57 -8.35 -20.98
CA SER A 64 12.56 -8.58 -19.93
C SER A 64 13.28 -9.92 -20.00
N MET A 65 13.23 -10.61 -21.14
CA MET A 65 13.95 -11.87 -21.33
C MET A 65 15.42 -11.63 -21.72
N LYS A 66 16.31 -12.44 -21.16
CA LYS A 66 17.76 -12.41 -21.41
C LYS A 66 18.13 -13.32 -22.58
N HIS A 67 18.89 -12.79 -23.54
CA HIS A 67 19.42 -13.54 -24.68
C HIS A 67 20.94 -13.42 -24.75
N ILE A 68 21.67 -14.49 -25.12
CA ILE A 68 23.13 -14.41 -25.33
C ILE A 68 23.46 -13.79 -26.68
N VAL A 69 22.63 -14.06 -27.69
CA VAL A 69 22.79 -13.55 -29.05
C VAL A 69 21.82 -12.40 -29.27
N ARG A 70 22.31 -11.33 -29.89
CA ARG A 70 21.45 -10.20 -30.27
C ARG A 70 20.72 -10.51 -31.57
N HIS A 71 19.41 -10.70 -31.50
CA HIS A 71 18.58 -10.88 -32.69
C HIS A 71 17.93 -9.59 -33.18
N ASP A 72 17.73 -8.62 -32.28
CA ASP A 72 17.14 -7.32 -32.60
C ASP A 72 18.08 -6.17 -32.15
N PRO A 73 18.39 -5.21 -33.03
CA PRO A 73 19.14 -4.02 -32.66
C PRO A 73 18.46 -3.15 -31.60
N ALA A 74 17.15 -3.30 -31.35
CA ALA A 74 16.46 -2.60 -30.26
C ALA A 74 16.73 -3.23 -28.87
N TRP A 75 17.21 -4.47 -28.80
CA TRP A 75 17.46 -5.12 -27.51
C TRP A 75 18.63 -4.47 -26.77
N GLN A 76 18.45 -4.30 -25.47
CA GLN A 76 19.42 -3.61 -24.63
C GLN A 76 20.57 -4.54 -24.25
N PRO A 77 21.83 -4.19 -24.55
CA PRO A 77 22.97 -4.91 -23.98
C PRO A 77 23.10 -4.60 -22.48
N LEU A 78 23.15 -5.63 -21.64
CA LEU A 78 23.28 -5.52 -20.19
C LEU A 78 24.26 -6.58 -19.66
N ARG A 79 25.27 -6.14 -18.91
CA ARG A 79 26.15 -7.06 -18.17
C ARG A 79 25.45 -7.46 -16.88
N CYS A 80 25.05 -8.72 -16.81
CA CYS A 80 24.36 -9.35 -15.69
C CYS A 80 24.66 -10.84 -15.65
N ALA A 81 24.44 -11.49 -14.51
CA ALA A 81 24.38 -12.95 -14.42
C ALA A 81 23.02 -13.45 -14.95
N TRP A 82 22.88 -14.75 -15.22
CA TRP A 82 21.62 -15.33 -15.70
C TRP A 82 20.47 -15.17 -14.69
N ASP A 83 20.80 -15.34 -13.41
CA ASP A 83 19.91 -15.31 -12.25
C ASP A 83 19.67 -13.90 -11.68
N ASP A 84 20.41 -12.89 -12.15
CA ASP A 84 20.16 -11.50 -11.77
C ASP A 84 18.71 -11.09 -12.05
N VAL A 85 18.00 -10.56 -11.05
CA VAL A 85 16.67 -9.99 -11.28
C VAL A 85 16.81 -8.69 -12.07
N LEU A 86 15.95 -8.52 -13.08
CA LEU A 86 15.93 -7.31 -13.90
C LEU A 86 14.79 -6.37 -13.46
N ILE A 87 15.12 -5.10 -13.31
CA ILE A 87 14.13 -4.02 -13.09
C ILE A 87 14.14 -3.12 -14.32
N ARG A 88 12.95 -2.70 -14.75
CA ARG A 88 12.78 -1.73 -15.83
C ARG A 88 12.65 -0.32 -15.25
N ASP A 89 13.41 0.63 -15.77
CA ASP A 89 13.29 2.06 -15.48
C ASP A 89 12.07 2.61 -16.23
N ASP A 90 11.11 3.17 -15.50
CA ASP A 90 9.84 3.64 -16.05
C ASP A 90 9.98 4.86 -16.98
N LYS A 91 11.07 5.63 -16.87
CA LYS A 91 11.29 6.83 -17.71
C LYS A 91 11.96 6.49 -19.02
N THR A 92 13.01 5.68 -18.94
CA THR A 92 13.86 5.37 -20.09
C THR A 92 13.44 4.07 -20.78
N GLY A 93 12.68 3.22 -20.08
CA GLY A 93 12.35 1.87 -20.53
C GLY A 93 13.50 0.88 -20.44
N ALA A 94 14.68 1.29 -19.97
CA ALA A 94 15.88 0.47 -19.88
C ALA A 94 15.84 -0.49 -18.69
N PHE A 95 16.42 -1.68 -18.86
CA PHE A 95 16.59 -2.69 -17.84
C PHE A 95 17.90 -2.53 -17.07
N PHE A 96 17.86 -2.85 -15.78
CA PHE A 96 19.00 -2.82 -14.87
C PHE A 96 19.00 -4.07 -14.01
N VAL A 97 20.18 -4.47 -13.55
CA VAL A 97 20.31 -5.52 -12.53
C VAL A 97 19.84 -4.95 -11.20
N GLU A 98 18.93 -5.65 -10.54
CA GLU A 98 18.57 -5.42 -9.14
C GLU A 98 19.77 -5.78 -8.25
N LYS A 99 20.66 -4.82 -8.04
CA LYS A 99 21.81 -4.98 -7.12
C LYS A 99 21.50 -4.58 -5.69
N GLU A 100 20.44 -3.79 -5.49
CA GLU A 100 19.99 -3.29 -4.20
C GLU A 100 18.49 -3.55 -4.07
N GLU A 101 18.09 -4.20 -2.97
CA GLU A 101 16.68 -4.41 -2.67
C GLU A 101 15.93 -3.08 -2.60
N ARG A 102 14.72 -3.05 -3.15
CA ARG A 102 13.84 -1.89 -3.08
C ARG A 102 13.61 -1.48 -1.62
N PRO A 103 14.04 -0.27 -1.17
CA PRO A 103 13.95 0.10 0.25
C PRO A 103 12.51 0.23 0.77
N SER A 104 11.56 0.62 -0.09
CA SER A 104 10.15 0.71 0.25
C SER A 104 9.25 0.77 -0.98
N ALA A 105 7.94 0.57 -0.81
CA ALA A 105 6.92 0.78 -1.85
C ALA A 105 6.90 2.21 -2.45
N PHE A 106 7.50 3.19 -1.77
CA PHE A 106 7.62 4.58 -2.22
C PHE A 106 8.88 4.85 -3.05
N HIS A 107 9.82 3.92 -3.15
CA HIS A 107 11.00 4.08 -3.98
C HIS A 107 10.68 3.65 -5.42
N VAL A 108 11.21 4.41 -6.39
CA VAL A 108 11.17 4.14 -7.83
C VAL A 108 12.60 4.11 -8.34
N PHE A 109 12.91 3.15 -9.21
CA PHE A 109 14.26 3.03 -9.77
C PHE A 109 14.42 4.07 -10.87
N ARG A 110 15.40 4.97 -10.74
CA ARG A 110 15.70 6.03 -11.69
C ARG A 110 17.20 6.25 -11.75
N ASP A 111 17.75 6.29 -12.96
CA ASP A 111 19.18 6.57 -13.19
C ASP A 111 20.11 5.61 -12.42
N GLY A 112 19.79 4.32 -12.40
CA GLY A 112 20.62 3.29 -11.76
C GLY A 112 20.54 3.24 -10.23
N ARG A 113 19.60 3.95 -9.60
CA ARG A 113 19.42 3.94 -8.14
C ARG A 113 17.96 4.02 -7.72
N TRP A 114 17.65 3.55 -6.52
CA TRP A 114 16.35 3.78 -5.89
C TRP A 114 16.22 5.24 -5.44
N VAL A 115 15.15 5.91 -5.89
CA VAL A 115 14.83 7.29 -5.50
C VAL A 115 13.44 7.33 -4.87
N LEU A 116 13.32 8.05 -3.77
CA LEU A 116 12.03 8.26 -3.10
C LEU A 116 11.06 9.04 -4.00
N ASP A 117 9.88 8.49 -4.27
CA ASP A 117 8.81 9.17 -5.01
C ASP A 117 7.92 9.96 -4.04
N ARG A 118 8.24 11.25 -3.90
CA ARG A 118 7.47 12.18 -3.07
C ARG A 118 5.98 12.21 -3.44
N HIS A 119 5.64 12.17 -4.72
CA HIS A 119 4.24 12.23 -5.14
C HIS A 119 3.48 11.01 -4.66
N LYS A 120 4.07 9.82 -4.80
CA LYS A 120 3.48 8.56 -4.32
C LYS A 120 3.24 8.58 -2.80
N ILE A 121 4.19 9.11 -2.03
CA ILE A 121 4.03 9.26 -0.56
C ILE A 121 2.87 10.20 -0.23
N LEU A 122 2.80 11.36 -0.90
CA LEU A 122 1.74 12.34 -0.65
C LEU A 122 0.36 11.75 -0.97
N VAL A 123 0.22 11.06 -2.09
CA VAL A 123 -1.06 10.41 -2.47
C VAL A 123 -1.48 9.39 -1.42
N ASP A 124 -0.56 8.52 -1.01
CA ASP A 124 -0.83 7.45 -0.04
C ASP A 124 -1.21 8.00 1.34
N LYS A 125 -0.42 8.92 1.89
CA LYS A 125 -0.71 9.50 3.21
C LYS A 125 -1.92 10.42 3.21
N ILE A 126 -2.19 11.17 2.13
CA ILE A 126 -3.43 11.96 2.02
C ILE A 126 -4.65 11.04 2.00
N LYS A 127 -4.56 9.89 1.33
CA LYS A 127 -5.62 8.88 1.35
C LYS A 127 -5.88 8.39 2.78
N ALA A 128 -4.83 7.99 3.50
CA ALA A 128 -4.96 7.54 4.89
C ALA A 128 -5.56 8.61 5.83
N ILE A 129 -5.13 9.88 5.70
CA ILE A 129 -5.71 11.00 6.47
C ILE A 129 -7.21 11.18 6.17
N LYS A 130 -7.63 11.03 4.91
CA LYS A 130 -9.05 11.14 4.52
C LYS A 130 -9.88 9.96 5.02
N GLU A 131 -9.31 8.76 5.01
CA GLU A 131 -9.94 7.57 5.57
C GLU A 131 -10.14 7.74 7.08
N GLU A 132 -9.15 8.25 7.80
CA GLU A 132 -9.28 8.56 9.23
C GLU A 132 -10.32 9.66 9.51
N CYS A 133 -10.31 10.73 8.71
CA CYS A 133 -11.33 11.78 8.77
C CYS A 133 -12.74 11.20 8.62
N THR A 134 -12.93 10.30 7.64
CA THR A 134 -14.20 9.61 7.40
C THR A 134 -14.58 8.71 8.58
N ARG A 135 -13.64 7.89 9.05
CA ARG A 135 -13.83 6.98 10.19
C ARG A 135 -14.26 7.74 11.43
N ARG A 136 -13.54 8.80 11.82
CA ARG A 136 -13.90 9.63 12.98
C ARG A 136 -15.25 10.32 12.80
N SER A 137 -15.55 10.81 11.59
CA SER A 137 -16.82 11.51 11.34
C SER A 137 -18.03 10.59 11.44
N LEU A 138 -17.92 9.33 10.99
CA LEU A 138 -19.06 8.40 10.92
C LEU A 138 -19.14 7.40 12.06
N GLN A 139 -18.01 7.12 12.72
CA GLN A 139 -17.91 6.06 13.74
C GLN A 139 -17.30 6.56 15.05
N GLY A 140 -16.78 7.80 15.08
CA GLY A 140 -16.11 8.34 16.26
C GLY A 140 -17.04 8.85 17.34
N GLY A 141 -18.28 9.19 16.99
CA GLY A 141 -19.22 9.82 17.92
C GLY A 141 -18.84 11.25 18.31
N TYR A 142 -19.71 11.88 19.09
CA TYR A 142 -19.50 13.19 19.69
C TYR A 142 -19.98 13.18 21.14
N PHE A 143 -19.35 14.01 21.97
CA PHE A 143 -19.67 14.11 23.40
C PHE A 143 -20.56 15.32 23.68
N ALA A 144 -21.70 15.11 24.33
CA ALA A 144 -22.64 16.16 24.70
C ALA A 144 -23.46 15.74 25.92
N GLY A 145 -23.83 16.69 26.80
CA GLY A 145 -24.73 16.42 27.91
C GLY A 145 -24.27 15.33 28.87
N GLY A 146 -22.96 15.05 28.93
CA GLY A 146 -22.35 14.01 29.77
C GLY A 146 -22.13 12.67 29.09
N ASP A 147 -22.62 12.47 27.86
CA ASP A 147 -22.64 11.16 27.20
C ASP A 147 -22.03 11.21 25.78
N TRP A 148 -21.62 10.04 25.28
CA TRP A 148 -21.25 9.87 23.87
C TRP A 148 -22.44 9.49 23.01
N HIS A 149 -22.57 10.16 21.88
CA HIS A 149 -23.64 9.94 20.92
C HIS A 149 -23.09 9.51 19.56
N TYR A 150 -23.84 8.66 18.88
CA TYR A 150 -23.52 8.17 17.54
C TYR A 150 -23.44 9.31 16.51
N SER A 151 -22.40 9.28 15.68
CA SER A 151 -22.18 10.23 14.58
C SER A 151 -22.43 9.63 13.20
N ASP A 152 -23.00 8.43 13.12
CA ASP A 152 -23.37 7.79 11.86
C ASP A 152 -24.51 8.56 11.15
N GLU A 153 -24.74 8.22 9.89
CA GLU A 153 -25.71 8.91 9.04
C GLU A 153 -27.14 8.82 9.59
N GLN A 154 -27.55 7.66 10.11
CA GLN A 154 -28.90 7.44 10.63
C GLN A 154 -29.17 8.34 11.84
N ASN A 155 -28.25 8.38 12.79
CA ASN A 155 -28.36 9.19 13.99
C ASN A 155 -28.25 10.69 13.67
N ARG A 156 -27.44 11.09 12.70
CA ARG A 156 -27.37 12.49 12.24
C ARG A 156 -28.68 12.96 11.62
N VAL A 157 -29.28 12.15 10.74
CA VAL A 157 -30.58 12.48 10.13
C VAL A 157 -31.68 12.53 11.19
N ARG A 158 -31.69 11.58 12.12
CA ARG A 158 -32.64 11.56 13.24
C ARG A 158 -32.51 12.81 14.11
N LEU A 159 -31.29 13.18 14.52
CA LEU A 159 -31.03 14.38 15.30
C LEU A 159 -31.48 15.65 14.57
N LEU A 160 -31.22 15.74 13.26
CA LEU A 160 -31.65 16.88 12.45
C LEU A 160 -33.19 17.02 12.42
N GLY A 161 -33.92 15.91 12.27
CA GLY A 161 -35.39 15.92 12.31
C GLY A 161 -35.96 16.36 13.66
N ILE A 162 -35.37 15.87 14.76
CA ILE A 162 -35.76 16.28 16.11
C ILE A 162 -35.39 17.75 16.36
N PHE A 163 -34.20 18.18 15.93
CA PHE A 163 -33.78 19.57 16.06
C PHE A 163 -34.72 20.51 15.29
N ALA A 164 -35.19 20.11 14.09
CA ALA A 164 -36.16 20.88 13.34
C ALA A 164 -37.49 21.05 14.11
N SER A 165 -38.01 20.01 14.76
CA SER A 165 -39.23 20.15 15.58
C SER A 165 -39.03 21.03 16.80
N VAL A 166 -37.82 21.04 17.39
CA VAL A 166 -37.44 22.01 18.43
C VAL A 166 -37.48 23.45 17.90
N GLN A 167 -37.09 23.69 16.66
CA GLN A 167 -37.10 25.04 16.05
C GLN A 167 -38.52 25.50 15.69
N THR A 168 -39.41 24.60 15.28
CA THR A 168 -40.80 24.95 14.91
C THR A 168 -41.74 25.01 16.10
N GLY A 169 -41.33 24.49 17.26
CA GLY A 169 -42.18 24.42 18.46
C GLY A 169 -43.06 23.16 18.51
N ASP A 170 -42.91 22.23 17.57
CA ASP A 170 -43.66 20.96 17.49
C ASP A 170 -42.96 19.82 18.24
N PHE A 171 -42.01 20.14 19.12
CA PHE A 171 -41.22 19.14 19.83
C PHE A 171 -42.11 18.29 20.75
N LEU A 172 -42.18 17.00 20.45
CA LEU A 172 -42.74 16.01 21.36
C LEU A 172 -41.73 15.78 22.48
N SER A 173 -42.13 16.05 23.72
CA SER A 173 -41.28 15.77 24.89
C SER A 173 -41.00 14.27 25.02
N ASP A 174 -39.92 13.92 25.71
CA ASP A 174 -39.63 12.55 26.16
C ASP A 174 -39.18 11.59 25.05
N ILE A 175 -38.37 12.06 24.10
CA ILE A 175 -37.85 11.22 23.01
C ILE A 175 -36.73 10.30 23.55
N PRO A 176 -36.89 8.96 23.48
CA PRO A 176 -35.83 8.04 23.91
C PRO A 176 -34.68 8.05 22.90
N TRP A 177 -33.46 8.22 23.40
CA TRP A 177 -32.22 8.31 22.62
C TRP A 177 -31.15 7.39 23.20
N GLU A 178 -30.62 6.50 22.37
CA GLU A 178 -29.56 5.57 22.77
C GLU A 178 -28.18 6.22 22.65
N THR A 179 -27.37 6.11 23.70
CA THR A 179 -25.96 6.56 23.75
C THR A 179 -25.02 5.44 23.33
N MET A 180 -23.75 5.76 23.05
CA MET A 180 -22.79 4.77 22.53
C MET A 180 -22.40 3.68 23.53
N ASP A 181 -22.64 3.89 24.84
CA ASP A 181 -22.49 2.89 25.89
C ASP A 181 -23.74 2.00 26.08
N GLY A 182 -24.79 2.23 25.28
CA GLY A 182 -26.06 1.48 25.30
C GLY A 182 -27.09 2.00 26.31
N SER A 183 -26.82 3.12 26.99
CA SER A 183 -27.82 3.74 27.87
C SER A 183 -28.92 4.46 27.06
N ILE A 184 -30.10 4.66 27.67
CA ILE A 184 -31.21 5.40 27.06
C ILE A 184 -31.43 6.70 27.82
N LYS A 185 -31.26 7.82 27.13
CA LYS A 185 -31.55 9.17 27.61
C LYS A 185 -32.87 9.68 27.02
N HIS A 186 -33.70 10.28 27.86
CA HIS A 186 -34.92 10.93 27.42
C HIS A 186 -34.64 12.41 27.14
N LEU A 187 -34.67 12.80 25.87
CA LEU A 187 -34.19 14.12 25.44
C LEU A 187 -35.19 15.24 25.75
N SER A 188 -34.68 16.33 26.33
CA SER A 188 -35.34 17.63 26.36
C SER A 188 -35.01 18.45 25.10
N ALA A 189 -35.72 19.56 24.89
CA ALA A 189 -35.40 20.50 23.80
C ALA A 189 -33.99 21.10 23.94
N ASP A 190 -33.49 21.26 25.17
CA ASP A 190 -32.16 21.80 25.42
C ASP A 190 -31.06 20.76 25.15
N ASP A 191 -31.28 19.49 25.52
CA ASP A 191 -30.37 18.39 25.15
C ASP A 191 -30.20 18.32 23.63
N VAL A 192 -31.30 18.42 22.88
CA VAL A 192 -31.26 18.37 21.41
C VAL A 192 -30.43 19.53 20.83
N ARG A 193 -30.57 20.74 21.37
CA ARG A 193 -29.78 21.90 20.92
C ARG A 193 -28.30 21.72 21.24
N GLU A 194 -27.98 21.21 22.43
CA GLU A 194 -26.62 20.92 22.85
C GLU A 194 -25.98 19.85 21.94
N MET A 195 -26.66 18.72 21.76
CA MET A 195 -26.22 17.61 20.90
C MET A 195 -25.99 18.06 19.46
N PHE A 196 -26.92 18.86 18.90
CA PHE A 196 -26.78 19.38 17.53
C PHE A 196 -25.54 20.25 17.37
N ASN A 197 -25.30 21.16 18.32
CA ASN A 197 -24.11 22.01 18.30
C ASN A 197 -22.82 21.20 18.50
N ALA A 198 -22.83 20.23 19.41
CA ALA A 198 -21.68 19.36 19.68
C ALA A 198 -21.32 18.51 18.45
N ALA A 199 -22.32 17.91 17.78
CA ALA A 199 -22.12 17.14 16.55
C ALA A 199 -21.48 18.01 15.45
N PHE A 200 -21.97 19.24 15.27
CA PHE A 200 -21.41 20.18 14.30
C PHE A 200 -19.96 20.56 14.63
N LEU A 201 -19.66 20.89 15.90
CA LEU A 201 -18.32 21.26 16.34
C LEU A 201 -17.33 20.10 16.20
N GLN A 202 -17.77 18.87 16.51
CA GLN A 202 -16.96 17.66 16.35
C GLN A 202 -16.60 17.44 14.87
N GLU A 203 -17.58 17.46 13.98
CA GLU A 203 -17.35 17.31 12.54
C GLU A 203 -16.42 18.41 12.00
N LYS A 204 -16.65 19.66 12.39
CA LYS A 204 -15.78 20.78 12.03
C LYS A 204 -14.34 20.54 12.52
N GLY A 205 -14.16 20.13 13.76
CA GLY A 205 -12.85 19.85 14.36
C GLY A 205 -12.09 18.74 13.62
N ILE A 206 -12.78 17.66 13.25
CA ILE A 206 -12.21 16.54 12.48
C ILE A 206 -11.75 17.03 11.10
N ASN A 207 -12.62 17.74 10.38
CA ASN A 207 -12.32 18.28 9.05
C ASN A 207 -11.17 19.29 9.05
N ASP A 208 -11.12 20.16 10.07
CA ASP A 208 -10.03 21.14 10.21
C ASP A 208 -8.70 20.45 10.55
N SER A 209 -8.73 19.38 11.34
CA SER A 209 -7.53 18.58 11.65
C SER A 209 -7.01 17.86 10.41
N ALA A 210 -7.89 17.24 9.62
CA ALA A 210 -7.51 16.62 8.34
C ALA A 210 -6.83 17.61 7.39
N LYS A 211 -7.40 18.83 7.24
CA LYS A 211 -6.79 19.90 6.44
C LYS A 211 -5.40 20.28 6.95
N LYS A 212 -5.26 20.49 8.27
CA LYS A 212 -3.97 20.79 8.90
C LYS A 212 -2.93 19.69 8.62
N HIS A 213 -3.31 18.42 8.74
CA HIS A 213 -2.40 17.32 8.44
C HIS A 213 -1.98 17.28 6.97
N ILE A 214 -2.92 17.45 6.04
CA ILE A 214 -2.62 17.48 4.60
C ILE A 214 -1.67 18.63 4.26
N ASP A 215 -1.90 19.81 4.83
CA ASP A 215 -1.05 20.98 4.58
C ASP A 215 0.35 20.83 5.19
N ALA A 216 0.44 20.29 6.41
CA ALA A 216 1.72 20.00 7.05
C ALA A 216 2.51 18.91 6.30
N LEU A 217 1.84 17.83 5.87
CA LEU A 217 2.42 16.76 5.07
C LEU A 217 3.01 17.31 3.75
N ARG A 218 2.26 18.17 3.04
CA ARG A 218 2.73 18.81 1.79
C ARG A 218 3.97 19.66 2.00
N LYS A 219 4.08 20.32 3.15
CA LYS A 219 5.23 21.16 3.55
C LYS A 219 6.39 20.37 4.14
N SER A 220 6.19 19.12 4.55
CA SER A 220 7.20 18.30 5.21
C SER A 220 8.39 18.03 4.28
N LYS A 221 9.61 18.14 4.83
CA LYS A 221 10.84 17.71 4.14
C LYS A 221 10.93 16.18 4.05
N HIS A 222 10.37 15.49 5.05
CA HIS A 222 10.34 14.04 5.19
C HIS A 222 8.88 13.58 5.26
N PRO A 223 8.14 13.57 4.14
CA PRO A 223 6.74 13.18 4.13
C PRO A 223 6.55 11.71 4.52
N GLU A 224 7.52 10.84 4.26
CA GLU A 224 7.52 9.41 4.62
C GLU A 224 7.40 9.18 6.13
N SER A 225 8.07 10.01 6.94
CA SER A 225 8.08 9.91 8.40
C SER A 225 7.05 10.85 9.06
N TYR A 226 6.21 11.54 8.29
CA TYR A 226 5.19 12.40 8.87
C TYR A 226 4.13 11.57 9.60
N ASP A 227 4.01 11.83 10.90
CA ASP A 227 3.02 11.24 11.78
C ASP A 227 1.75 12.09 11.79
N TRP A 228 0.65 11.50 11.34
CA TRP A 228 -0.67 12.11 11.34
C TRP A 228 -1.61 11.46 12.36
N SER A 229 -1.15 10.50 13.17
CA SER A 229 -2.00 9.75 14.11
C SER A 229 -2.47 10.59 15.30
N VAL A 230 -1.76 11.68 15.61
CA VAL A 230 -2.04 12.59 16.72
C VAL A 230 -2.72 13.88 16.26
N GLY A 231 -3.32 14.63 17.19
CA GLY A 231 -3.89 15.96 16.90
C GLY A 231 -5.33 15.97 16.38
N TRP A 232 -6.00 14.82 16.43
CA TRP A 232 -7.43 14.68 16.13
C TRP A 232 -8.30 14.98 17.35
N PRO A 233 -9.55 15.42 17.17
CA PRO A 233 -10.54 15.45 18.24
C PRO A 233 -10.79 14.06 18.81
N ARG A 234 -11.02 13.99 20.13
CA ARG A 234 -11.33 12.76 20.85
C ARG A 234 -12.62 12.13 20.29
N THR A 235 -12.66 10.80 20.32
CA THR A 235 -13.78 9.95 19.91
C THR A 235 -14.15 9.00 21.05
N PHE A 236 -15.28 8.32 20.95
CA PHE A 236 -15.69 7.33 21.93
C PHE A 236 -14.66 6.20 22.06
N GLN A 237 -14.03 5.78 20.95
CA GLN A 237 -12.97 4.76 20.99
C GLN A 237 -11.79 5.22 21.84
N ASP A 238 -11.41 6.50 21.76
CA ASP A 238 -10.29 7.04 22.55
C ASP A 238 -10.62 6.99 24.06
N GLU A 239 -11.90 7.10 24.46
CA GLU A 239 -12.32 6.91 25.85
C GLU A 239 -12.31 5.44 26.28
N VAL A 240 -12.80 4.54 25.42
CA VAL A 240 -12.78 3.09 25.68
C VAL A 240 -11.35 2.59 25.87
N ASP A 241 -10.42 3.04 25.02
CA ASP A 241 -9.01 2.67 25.09
C ASP A 241 -8.38 3.14 26.41
N GLU A 242 -8.65 4.38 26.82
CA GLU A 242 -8.16 4.93 28.10
C GLU A 242 -8.73 4.18 29.32
N LEU A 243 -10.02 3.82 29.29
CA LEU A 243 -10.64 3.02 30.35
C LEU A 243 -10.01 1.62 30.45
N ASN A 244 -9.74 0.98 29.32
CA ASN A 244 -9.09 -0.33 29.29
C ASN A 244 -7.64 -0.26 29.81
N GLU A 245 -6.87 0.75 29.42
CA GLU A 245 -5.52 0.98 29.95
C GLU A 245 -5.54 1.21 31.47
N ASN A 246 -6.49 2.02 31.96
CA ASN A 246 -6.67 2.26 33.38
C ASN A 246 -7.02 0.99 34.15
N LEU A 247 -7.90 0.15 33.60
CA LEU A 247 -8.26 -1.14 34.19
C LEU A 247 -7.04 -2.07 34.27
N ASN A 248 -6.29 -2.20 33.18
CA ASN A 248 -5.09 -3.03 33.12
C ASN A 248 -4.03 -2.58 34.14
N ARG A 249 -3.82 -1.26 34.30
CA ARG A 249 -2.92 -0.73 35.33
C ARG A 249 -3.36 -1.09 36.75
N LYS A 250 -4.66 -0.99 37.06
CA LYS A 250 -5.19 -1.37 38.37
C LYS A 250 -5.03 -2.86 38.66
N ILE A 251 -5.25 -3.72 37.66
CA ILE A 251 -5.03 -5.17 37.79
C ILE A 251 -3.57 -5.46 38.11
N GLN A 252 -2.62 -4.84 37.41
CA GLN A 252 -1.18 -5.04 37.65
C GLN A 252 -0.71 -4.54 39.01
N GLN A 253 -1.37 -3.53 39.59
CA GLN A 253 -1.05 -3.03 40.94
C GLN A 253 -1.66 -3.88 42.06
N ALA A 254 -2.62 -4.75 41.74
CA ALA A 254 -3.30 -5.63 42.69
C ALA A 254 -2.68 -7.04 42.78
N ILE A 255 -1.70 -7.34 41.93
CA ILE A 255 -0.90 -8.58 41.90
C ILE A 255 0.46 -8.29 42.56
#